data_AF-A0A6S6UIP0-F1
#
_entry.id   AF-A0A6S6UIP0-F1
#
_cell.length_a   1.000
_cell.length_b   1.000
_cell.length_c   1.000
_cell.angle_alpha   90.00
_cell.angle_beta   90.00
_cell.angle_gamma   90.00
#
_symmetry.space_group_name_H-M   'P 1'
#
loop_
_entity.id
_entity.type
_entity.pdbx_description
1 polymer ?
#
loop_
_entity_poly.entity_id
_entity_poly.type
_entity_poly.pdbx_seq_one_letter_code
_entity_poly.pdbx_strand_id
1 'polypeptide(L)'
;MNETTKAIIKSTAPVLKEHGESITTEMYKVLFSKYPQTQELFKDATADQHKKLANAVYAYAANIDKLENLSKGIEKMATVHVKTNVRPEHYPMVGDALLQAIKIVLGEGATEEVMSAWEEAYGFLAEVLIAREKEMYSSI
;
A
#
# COMPACT_ATOMS: atom_id res chain seq x y z
N MET A 1 -16.16 3.65 1.07
CA MET A 1 -16.04 2.43 1.89
C MET A 1 -17.25 2.16 2.75
N ASN A 2 -18.01 1.13 2.35
CA ASN A 2 -19.14 0.62 3.12
C ASN A 2 -18.68 -0.27 4.30
N GLU A 3 -19.59 -0.65 5.18
CA GLU A 3 -19.28 -1.46 6.37
C GLU A 3 -18.81 -2.89 6.05
N THR A 4 -19.31 -3.49 4.96
CA THR A 4 -18.89 -4.81 4.49
C THR A 4 -17.41 -4.82 4.09
N THR A 5 -16.98 -3.87 3.24
CA THR A 5 -15.58 -3.69 2.85
C THR A 5 -14.70 -3.55 4.08
N LYS A 6 -15.08 -2.67 5.02
CA LYS A 6 -14.30 -2.48 6.25
C LYS A 6 -14.21 -3.76 7.09
N ALA A 7 -15.30 -4.52 7.21
CA ALA A 7 -15.31 -5.78 7.95
C ALA A 7 -14.37 -6.82 7.34
N ILE A 8 -14.34 -6.94 6.01
CA ILE A 8 -13.44 -7.83 5.27
C ILE A 8 -11.98 -7.43 5.46
N ILE A 9 -11.67 -6.13 5.32
CA ILE A 9 -10.32 -5.62 5.58
C ILE A 9 -9.89 -5.94 7.02
N LYS A 10 -10.76 -5.69 8.00
CA LYS A 10 -10.47 -5.97 9.42
C LYS A 10 -10.25 -7.45 9.70
N SER A 11 -11.02 -8.35 9.08
CA SER A 11 -10.89 -9.80 9.29
C SER A 11 -9.65 -10.39 8.61
N THR A 12 -9.23 -9.83 7.48
CA THR A 12 -8.08 -10.32 6.70
C THR A 12 -6.76 -9.63 7.05
N ALA A 13 -6.78 -8.43 7.63
CA ALA A 13 -5.57 -7.69 8.01
C ALA A 13 -4.60 -8.44 8.96
N PRO A 14 -5.05 -9.23 9.95
CA PRO A 14 -4.15 -10.04 10.77
C PRO A 14 -3.33 -11.04 9.94
N VAL A 15 -3.92 -11.65 8.92
CA VAL A 15 -3.24 -12.58 8.01
C VAL A 15 -2.18 -11.85 7.20
N LEU A 16 -2.50 -10.64 6.70
CA LEU A 16 -1.51 -9.82 6.01
C LEU A 16 -0.36 -9.36 6.92
N LYS A 17 -0.61 -9.18 8.22
CA LYS A 17 0.44 -8.86 9.20
C LYS A 17 1.39 -10.05 9.37
N GLU A 18 0.85 -11.24 9.54
CA GLU A 18 1.63 -12.48 9.70
C GLU A 18 2.50 -12.74 8.47
N HIS A 19 1.96 -12.51 7.28
CA HIS A 19 2.66 -12.73 6.02
C HIS A 19 3.27 -11.46 5.40
N GLY A 20 3.40 -10.37 6.16
CA GLY A 20 3.75 -9.06 5.63
C GLY A 20 5.07 -9.04 4.85
N GLU A 21 6.09 -9.75 5.34
CA GLU A 21 7.37 -9.89 4.65
C GLU A 21 7.26 -10.68 3.34
N SER A 22 6.45 -11.74 3.32
CA SER A 22 6.21 -12.53 2.10
C SER A 22 5.45 -11.72 1.06
N ILE A 23 4.40 -11.01 1.47
CA ILE A 23 3.60 -10.13 0.59
C ILE A 23 4.49 -9.06 -0.02
N THR A 24 5.30 -8.38 0.79
CA THR A 24 6.11 -7.27 0.29
C THR A 24 7.28 -7.74 -0.57
N THR A 25 7.87 -8.89 -0.25
CA THR A 25 8.86 -9.55 -1.11
C THR A 25 8.26 -9.90 -2.47
N GLU A 26 7.07 -10.50 -2.49
CA GLU A 26 6.40 -10.88 -3.73
C GLU A 26 5.95 -9.64 -4.52
N MET A 27 5.44 -8.62 -3.84
CA MET A 27 5.09 -7.33 -4.45
C MET A 27 6.28 -6.74 -5.18
N TYR A 28 7.47 -6.69 -4.57
CA TYR A 28 8.66 -6.16 -5.23
C TYR A 28 9.06 -6.95 -6.48
N LYS A 29 8.97 -8.28 -6.44
CA LYS A 29 9.24 -9.10 -7.63
C LYS A 29 8.27 -8.76 -8.76
N VAL A 30 6.96 -8.70 -8.46
CA VAL A 30 5.93 -8.38 -9.44
C VAL A 30 6.12 -6.96 -9.98
N LEU A 31 6.31 -5.99 -9.10
CA LEU A 31 6.50 -4.57 -9.44
C LEU A 31 7.69 -4.38 -10.37
N PHE A 32 8.85 -4.94 -10.02
CA PHE A 32 10.07 -4.76 -10.80
C PHE A 32 10.11 -5.59 -12.08
N SER A 33 9.38 -6.71 -12.13
CA SER A 33 9.23 -7.48 -13.35
C SER A 33 8.29 -6.81 -14.35
N LYS A 34 7.18 -6.22 -13.88
CA LYS A 34 6.13 -5.65 -14.74
C LYS A 34 6.36 -4.16 -15.03
N TYR A 35 6.97 -3.45 -14.10
CA TYR A 35 7.20 -2.01 -14.14
C TYR A 35 8.66 -1.68 -13.76
N PRO A 36 9.65 -2.13 -14.54
CA PRO A 36 11.07 -1.98 -14.20
C PRO A 36 11.51 -0.53 -13.97
N GLN A 37 10.84 0.46 -14.59
CA GLN A 37 11.09 1.88 -14.36
C GLN A 37 10.90 2.32 -12.91
N THR A 38 10.12 1.58 -12.12
CA THR A 38 9.88 1.90 -10.71
C THR A 38 11.07 1.58 -9.81
N GLN A 39 12.05 0.77 -10.27
CA GLN A 39 13.24 0.42 -9.48
C GLN A 39 14.02 1.65 -9.00
N GLU A 40 14.08 2.70 -9.83
CA GLU A 40 14.77 3.95 -9.50
C GLU A 40 14.19 4.63 -8.24
N LEU A 41 12.88 4.48 -8.00
CA LEU A 41 12.21 5.02 -6.81
C LEU A 41 12.67 4.33 -5.51
N PHE A 42 13.26 3.14 -5.62
CA PHE A 42 13.69 2.31 -4.48
C PHE A 42 15.21 2.20 -4.35
N LYS A 43 16.00 2.93 -5.15
CA LYS A 43 17.48 2.83 -5.13
C LYS A 43 18.10 3.11 -3.75
N ASP A 44 17.49 4.02 -2.99
CA ASP A 44 17.93 4.43 -1.65
C ASP A 44 17.13 3.72 -0.53
N ALA A 45 16.33 2.71 -0.88
CA ALA A 45 15.53 1.98 0.08
C ALA A 45 16.43 1.17 1.02
N THR A 46 16.20 1.33 2.33
CA THR A 46 16.87 0.51 3.35
C THR A 46 16.49 -0.96 3.20
N ALA A 47 17.36 -1.87 3.64
CA ALA A 47 17.08 -3.31 3.64
C ALA A 47 15.71 -3.66 4.25
N ASP A 48 15.27 -2.97 5.31
CA ASP A 48 13.96 -3.18 5.97
C ASP A 48 12.74 -2.53 5.26
N GLN A 49 12.87 -2.05 4.03
CA GLN A 49 11.77 -1.37 3.33
C GLN A 49 10.53 -2.25 3.15
N HIS A 50 10.74 -3.55 2.92
CA HIS A 50 9.66 -4.55 2.83
C HIS A 50 8.82 -4.57 4.13
N LYS A 51 9.46 -4.54 5.31
CA LYS A 51 8.75 -4.45 6.60
C LYS A 51 8.02 -3.12 6.77
N LYS A 52 8.60 -2.00 6.32
CA LYS A 52 7.98 -0.67 6.44
C LYS A 52 6.68 -0.60 5.65
N LEU A 53 6.67 -1.13 4.42
CA LEU A 53 5.47 -1.15 3.60
C LEU A 53 4.40 -2.08 4.18
N ALA A 54 4.78 -3.29 4.60
CA ALA A 54 3.84 -4.23 5.23
C ALA A 54 3.18 -3.61 6.47
N ASN A 55 3.96 -2.94 7.31
CA ASN A 55 3.47 -2.25 8.48
C ASN A 55 2.55 -1.08 8.14
N ALA A 56 2.81 -0.34 7.05
CA ALA A 56 1.94 0.74 6.59
C ALA A 56 0.58 0.22 6.12
N VAL A 57 0.56 -0.84 5.31
CA VAL A 57 -0.68 -1.50 4.85
C VAL A 57 -1.48 -2.05 6.03
N TYR A 58 -0.80 -2.72 6.97
CA TYR A 58 -1.46 -3.21 8.19
C TYR A 58 -1.99 -2.07 9.07
N ALA A 59 -1.20 -1.01 9.30
CA ALA A 59 -1.62 0.12 10.12
C ALA A 59 -2.84 0.82 9.52
N TYR A 60 -2.88 0.93 8.19
CA TYR A 60 -4.04 1.44 7.47
C TYR A 60 -5.28 0.58 7.71
N ALA A 61 -5.17 -0.73 7.48
CA ALA A 61 -6.27 -1.66 7.70
C ALA A 61 -6.76 -1.69 9.16
N ALA A 62 -5.84 -1.61 10.13
CA ALA A 62 -6.17 -1.57 11.56
C ALA A 62 -6.84 -0.27 12.00
N ASN A 63 -6.72 0.81 11.22
CA ASN A 63 -7.33 2.12 11.48
C ASN A 63 -8.37 2.51 10.43
N ILE A 64 -8.92 1.55 9.69
CA ILE A 64 -9.88 1.81 8.59
C ILE A 64 -11.14 2.57 9.04
N ASP A 65 -11.50 2.46 10.32
CA ASP A 65 -12.62 3.18 10.95
C ASP A 65 -12.23 4.55 11.51
N LYS A 66 -10.92 4.84 11.66
CA LYS A 66 -10.36 6.02 12.34
C LYS A 66 -9.09 6.51 11.66
N LEU A 67 -9.23 6.89 10.40
CA LEU A 67 -8.11 7.27 9.54
C LEU A 67 -7.36 8.51 10.04
N GLU A 68 -7.99 9.35 10.87
CA GLU A 68 -7.36 10.47 11.57
C GLU A 68 -6.14 10.05 12.40
N ASN A 69 -6.13 8.82 12.91
CA ASN A 69 -4.99 8.24 13.64
C ASN A 69 -3.75 8.07 12.77
N LEU A 70 -3.92 8.02 11.44
CA LEU A 70 -2.84 7.81 10.49
C LEU A 70 -2.22 9.12 10.01
N SER A 71 -2.74 10.29 10.40
CA SER A 71 -2.25 11.61 9.97
C SER A 71 -0.73 11.74 10.02
N LYS A 72 -0.09 11.41 11.15
CA LYS A 72 1.38 11.43 11.28
C LYS A 72 2.09 10.42 10.37
N GLY A 73 1.49 9.25 10.17
CA GLY A 73 2.01 8.21 9.28
C GLY A 73 1.95 8.63 7.82
N ILE A 74 0.80 9.17 7.40
CA ILE A 74 0.54 9.72 6.06
C ILE A 74 1.54 10.84 5.76
N GLU A 75 1.73 11.77 6.70
CA GLU A 75 2.68 12.88 6.52
C GLU A 75 4.12 12.39 6.30
N LYS A 76 4.54 11.39 7.08
CA LYS A 76 5.86 10.78 6.95
C LYS A 76 6.01 10.05 5.60
N MET A 77 4.99 9.31 5.16
CA MET A 77 4.99 8.62 3.87
C MET A 77 5.04 9.61 2.71
N ALA A 78 4.16 10.61 2.70
CA ALA A 78 4.12 11.65 1.68
C ALA A 78 5.46 12.40 1.58
N THR A 79 6.10 12.72 2.72
CA THR A 79 7.44 13.34 2.74
C THR A 79 8.50 12.47 2.05
N VAL A 80 8.47 11.15 2.29
CA VAL A 80 9.40 10.22 1.64
C VAL A 80 9.10 10.13 0.15
N HIS A 81 7.83 10.00 -0.22
CA HIS A 81 7.39 9.92 -1.61
C HIS A 81 7.79 11.13 -2.44
N VAL A 82 7.63 12.35 -1.90
CA VAL A 82 8.08 13.58 -2.56
C VAL A 82 9.60 13.60 -2.74
N LYS A 83 10.36 13.19 -1.70
CA LYS A 83 11.83 13.10 -1.78
C LYS A 83 12.31 12.09 -2.81
N THR A 84 11.58 10.99 -2.99
CA THR A 84 11.89 9.95 -3.99
C THR A 84 11.18 10.16 -5.32
N ASN A 85 10.60 11.34 -5.54
CA ASN A 85 9.94 11.72 -6.80
C ASN A 85 8.79 10.77 -7.21
N VAL A 86 8.02 10.25 -6.26
CA VAL A 86 6.80 9.48 -6.52
C VAL A 86 5.74 10.40 -7.13
N ARG A 87 4.98 9.88 -8.08
CA ARG A 87 4.02 10.61 -8.92
C ARG A 87 2.71 9.82 -8.96
N PRO A 88 1.57 10.47 -9.26
CA PRO A 88 0.27 9.79 -9.31
C PRO A 88 0.26 8.55 -10.22
N GLU A 89 0.99 8.57 -11.33
CA GLU A 89 1.14 7.45 -12.28
C GLU A 89 1.82 6.19 -11.69
N HIS A 90 2.57 6.31 -10.59
CA HIS A 90 3.19 5.15 -9.94
C HIS A 90 2.19 4.36 -9.08
N TYR A 91 1.11 4.98 -8.59
CA TYR A 91 0.16 4.34 -7.69
C TYR A 91 -0.57 3.15 -8.33
N PRO A 92 -1.06 3.21 -9.58
CA PRO A 92 -1.63 2.05 -10.24
C PRO A 92 -0.63 0.87 -10.36
N MET A 93 0.66 1.16 -10.59
CA MET A 93 1.71 0.14 -10.72
C MET A 93 1.96 -0.59 -9.39
N VAL A 94 2.06 0.17 -8.30
CA VAL A 94 2.24 -0.39 -6.95
C VAL A 94 0.99 -1.14 -6.49
N GLY A 95 -0.21 -0.61 -6.81
CA GLY A 95 -1.49 -1.23 -6.46
C GLY A 95 -1.65 -2.60 -7.12
N ASP A 96 -1.39 -2.66 -8.43
CA ASP A 96 -1.42 -3.91 -9.19
C ASP A 96 -0.45 -4.96 -8.60
N ALA A 97 0.79 -4.57 -8.31
CA ALA A 97 1.77 -5.47 -7.72
C ALA A 97 1.38 -5.94 -6.32
N LEU A 98 0.87 -5.03 -5.48
CA LEU A 98 0.45 -5.34 -4.11
C LEU A 98 -0.75 -6.29 -4.09
N LEU A 99 -1.77 -6.04 -4.91
CA LEU A 99 -2.97 -6.88 -4.99
C LEU A 99 -2.63 -8.28 -5.54
N GLN A 100 -1.74 -8.37 -6.52
CA GLN A 100 -1.23 -9.68 -6.97
C GLN A 100 -0.49 -10.43 -5.86
N ALA A 101 0.37 -9.74 -5.09
CA ALA A 101 1.08 -10.35 -3.97
C ALA A 101 0.14 -10.81 -2.85
N ILE A 102 -0.87 -10.01 -2.50
CA ILE A 102 -1.91 -10.39 -1.54
C ILE A 102 -2.65 -11.64 -2.02
N LYS A 103 -3.02 -11.68 -3.31
CA LYS A 103 -3.71 -12.84 -3.90
C LYS A 103 -2.86 -14.12 -3.82
N ILE A 104 -1.56 -14.03 -4.14
CA ILE A 104 -0.64 -15.16 -4.07
C ILE A 104 -0.53 -15.68 -2.63
N VAL A 105 -0.38 -14.78 -1.66
CA VAL A 105 -0.17 -15.15 -0.26
C VAL A 105 -1.43 -15.68 0.41
N LEU A 106 -2.59 -15.07 0.14
CA LEU A 106 -3.86 -15.54 0.69
C LEU A 106 -4.36 -16.84 0.05
N GLY A 107 -3.90 -17.17 -1.16
CA GLY A 107 -4.27 -18.40 -1.85
C GLY A 107 -5.79 -18.53 -2.00
N GLU A 108 -6.37 -19.61 -1.48
CA GLU A 108 -7.82 -19.84 -1.49
C GLU A 108 -8.62 -18.77 -0.71
N GLY A 109 -7.98 -18.08 0.24
CA GLY A 109 -8.58 -16.96 0.98
C GLY A 109 -8.69 -15.67 0.17
N ALA A 110 -8.06 -15.59 -1.00
CA ALA A 110 -8.15 -14.45 -1.92
C ALA A 110 -9.42 -14.50 -2.76
N THR A 111 -10.59 -14.54 -2.11
CA THR A 111 -11.89 -14.51 -2.79
C THR A 111 -12.07 -13.19 -3.54
N GLU A 112 -12.96 -13.17 -4.52
CA GLU A 112 -13.27 -11.94 -5.28
C GLU A 112 -13.67 -10.79 -4.36
N GLU A 113 -14.51 -11.07 -3.36
CA GLU A 113 -14.95 -10.09 -2.37
C GLU A 113 -13.79 -9.54 -1.52
N VAL A 114 -12.85 -10.41 -1.12
CA VAL A 114 -11.64 -10.01 -0.39
C VAL A 114 -10.76 -9.12 -1.27
N MET A 115 -10.53 -9.51 -2.52
CA MET A 115 -9.68 -8.75 -3.43
C MET A 115 -10.29 -7.39 -3.78
N SER A 116 -11.59 -7.31 -4.03
CA SER A 116 -12.29 -6.05 -4.25
C SER A 116 -12.25 -5.14 -3.03
N ALA A 117 -12.35 -5.70 -1.82
CA ALA A 117 -12.21 -4.92 -0.60
C ALA A 117 -10.80 -4.31 -0.47
N TRP A 118 -9.75 -5.09 -0.72
CA TRP A 118 -8.35 -4.62 -0.70
C TRP A 118 -8.04 -3.61 -1.80
N GLU A 119 -8.65 -3.75 -2.96
CA GLU A 119 -8.56 -2.77 -4.05
C GLU A 119 -9.19 -1.43 -3.66
N GLU A 120 -10.41 -1.44 -3.12
CA GLU A 120 -11.08 -0.22 -2.64
C GLU A 120 -10.26 0.46 -1.53
N ALA A 121 -9.74 -0.35 -0.59
CA ALA A 121 -8.91 0.11 0.52
C ALA A 121 -7.59 0.75 0.03
N TYR A 122 -6.90 0.11 -0.91
CA TYR A 122 -5.70 0.67 -1.53
C TYR A 122 -5.99 1.97 -2.27
N GLY A 123 -7.04 1.99 -3.11
CA GLY A 123 -7.44 3.16 -3.89
C GLY A 123 -7.71 4.38 -3.02
N PHE A 124 -8.44 4.18 -1.91
CA PHE A 124 -8.67 5.24 -0.94
C PHE A 124 -7.37 5.81 -0.34
N LEU A 125 -6.45 4.95 0.11
CA LEU A 125 -5.17 5.41 0.66
C LEU A 125 -4.33 6.13 -0.39
N ALA A 126 -4.32 5.62 -1.63
CA ALA A 126 -3.62 6.23 -2.76
C ALA A 126 -4.13 7.65 -3.02
N GLU A 127 -5.45 7.86 -3.06
CA GLU A 127 -6.04 9.19 -3.25
C GLU A 127 -5.61 10.18 -2.16
N VAL A 128 -5.61 9.74 -0.89
CA VAL A 128 -5.19 10.57 0.24
C VAL A 128 -3.71 10.98 0.12
N LEU A 129 -2.83 10.03 -0.21
CA LEU A 129 -1.40 10.31 -0.37
C LEU A 129 -1.14 11.20 -1.59
N ILE A 130 -1.78 10.93 -2.73
CA ILE A 130 -1.67 11.74 -3.95
C ILE A 130 -2.08 13.19 -3.68
N ALA A 131 -3.20 13.41 -2.99
CA ALA A 131 -3.67 14.74 -2.64
C ALA A 131 -2.64 15.47 -1.77
N ARG A 132 -2.13 14.79 -0.73
CA ARG A 132 -1.14 15.39 0.18
C ARG A 132 0.19 15.69 -0.51
N GLU A 133 0.67 14.78 -1.34
CA GLU A 133 1.92 14.94 -2.11
C GLU A 133 1.82 16.09 -3.11
N LYS A 134 0.66 16.28 -3.73
CA LYS A 134 0.41 17.41 -4.64
C LYS A 134 0.58 18.76 -3.94
N GLU A 135 0.09 18.89 -2.70
CA GLU A 135 0.29 20.09 -1.89
C GLU A 135 1.77 20.32 -1.56
N MET A 136 2.47 19.25 -1.17
CA MET A 136 3.90 19.31 -0.87
C MET A 136 4.72 19.71 -2.09
N TYR A 137 4.46 19.12 -3.26
CA TYR A 137 5.12 19.48 -4.52
C TYR A 137 4.88 20.93 -4.92
N SER A 138 3.71 21.50 -4.59
CA SER A 138 3.40 22.91 -4.89
C SER A 138 4.10 23.91 -3.95
N SER A 139 4.76 23.40 -2.89
CA SER A 139 5.44 24.19 -1.86
C SER A 139 6.96 24.13 -1.95
N ILE A 140 7.50 23.46 -2.98
CA ILE A 140 8.92 23.31 -3.31
C ILE A 140 9.23 24.21 -4.50
#